data_AF-A0A0M2R7X1-F1
#
_entry.id   AF-A0A0M2R7X1-F1
#
_cell.length_a   1.000
_cell.length_b   1.000
_cell.length_c   1.000
_cell.angle_alpha   90.00
_cell.angle_beta   90.00
_cell.angle_gamma   90.00
#
_symmetry.space_group_name_H-M   'P 1'
#
loop_
_entity.id
_entity.type
_entity.pdbx_description
1 polymer ?
#
loop_
_entity_poly.entity_id
_entity_poly.type
_entity_poly.pdbx_seq_one_letter_code
_entity_poly.pdbx_strand_id
1 'polypeptide(L)'
;MPEPEDRSSLTDLDKRLRAARERQNQVNKPESSNRADAASGMAVGFRISVEIVAALIMGFGIGYYLDHLLGTKPWLMIVFFFLGIGAAFANVVRVAKQLENKKRFREDREDRAE
;
A
#
# COMPACT_ATOMS: atom_id res chain seq x y z
N MET A 1 -32.59 -21.08 -38.03
CA MET A 1 -32.42 -19.61 -38.04
C MET A 1 -32.66 -19.14 -36.60
N PRO A 2 -31.63 -18.77 -35.81
CA PRO A 2 -31.83 -18.33 -34.43
C PRO A 2 -32.40 -16.91 -34.35
N GLU A 3 -33.29 -16.69 -33.37
CA GLU A 3 -34.22 -15.56 -33.25
C GLU A 3 -33.59 -14.20 -32.88
N PRO A 4 -34.25 -13.07 -33.20
CA PRO A 4 -33.72 -11.71 -33.04
C PRO A 4 -33.74 -11.11 -31.61
N GLU A 5 -34.23 -11.80 -30.57
CA GLU A 5 -34.37 -11.23 -29.22
C GLU A 5 -33.03 -10.99 -28.49
N ASP A 6 -32.04 -11.85 -28.71
CA ASP A 6 -30.77 -11.88 -27.96
C ASP A 6 -29.89 -10.65 -28.18
N ARG A 7 -30.10 -9.91 -29.28
CA ARG A 7 -29.33 -8.69 -29.58
C ARG A 7 -29.78 -7.47 -28.76
N SER A 8 -31.06 -7.44 -28.37
CA SER A 8 -31.65 -6.31 -27.65
C SER A 8 -31.23 -6.28 -26.17
N SER A 9 -31.18 -7.45 -25.53
CA SER A 9 -30.77 -7.64 -24.14
C SER A 9 -29.29 -7.31 -23.94
N LEU A 10 -28.43 -7.71 -24.88
CA LEU A 10 -27.00 -7.37 -24.87
C LEU A 10 -26.76 -5.87 -25.03
N THR A 11 -27.58 -5.20 -25.86
CA THR A 11 -27.49 -3.75 -26.05
C THR A 11 -27.91 -2.98 -24.79
N ASP A 12 -28.92 -3.45 -24.07
CA ASP A 12 -29.36 -2.83 -22.80
C ASP A 12 -28.33 -3.06 -21.68
N LEU A 13 -27.75 -4.26 -21.61
CA LEU A 13 -26.62 -4.56 -20.72
C LEU A 13 -25.42 -3.65 -21.02
N ASP A 14 -25.05 -3.48 -22.28
CA ASP A 14 -23.92 -2.62 -22.67
C ASP A 14 -24.16 -1.16 -22.31
N LYS A 15 -25.38 -0.65 -22.50
CA LYS A 15 -25.77 0.70 -22.06
C LYS A 15 -25.64 0.85 -20.55
N ARG A 16 -26.11 -0.14 -19.78
CA ARG A 16 -26.02 -0.14 -18.31
C ARG A 16 -24.56 -0.26 -17.84
N LEU A 17 -23.76 -1.10 -18.49
CA LEU A 17 -22.35 -1.27 -18.18
C LEU A 17 -21.56 0.01 -18.45
N ARG A 18 -21.82 0.66 -19.59
CA ARG A 18 -21.22 1.97 -19.93
C ARG A 18 -21.64 3.05 -18.94
N ALA A 19 -22.92 3.15 -18.60
CA ALA A 19 -23.40 4.14 -17.63
C ALA A 19 -22.79 3.91 -16.23
N ALA A 20 -22.62 2.67 -15.80
CA ALA A 20 -21.95 2.33 -14.54
C ALA A 20 -20.45 2.65 -14.59
N ARG A 21 -19.78 2.33 -15.71
CA ARG A 21 -18.36 2.59 -15.93
C ARG A 21 -18.05 4.08 -16.07
N GLU A 22 -18.94 4.87 -16.68
CA GLU A 22 -18.84 6.33 -16.75
C GLU A 22 -19.02 6.98 -15.39
N ARG A 23 -19.96 6.50 -14.56
CA ARG A 23 -20.08 6.96 -13.16
C ARG A 23 -18.81 6.63 -12.36
N GLN A 24 -18.24 5.45 -12.56
CA GLN A 24 -16.96 5.07 -11.94
C GLN A 24 -15.79 5.94 -12.45
N ASN A 25 -15.75 6.29 -13.73
CA ASN A 25 -14.72 7.17 -14.30
C ASN A 25 -14.91 8.63 -13.89
N GLN A 26 -16.14 9.11 -13.70
CA GLN A 26 -16.40 10.48 -13.23
C GLN A 26 -16.03 10.67 -11.75
N VAL A 27 -16.18 9.63 -10.92
CA VAL A 27 -15.64 9.63 -9.54
C VAL A 27 -14.10 9.65 -9.54
N ASN A 28 -13.47 9.17 -10.60
CA ASN A 28 -12.01 9.18 -10.82
C ASN A 28 -11.51 10.34 -11.71
N LYS A 29 -12.31 11.39 -11.95
CA LYS A 29 -11.93 12.52 -12.81
C LYS A 29 -10.81 13.36 -12.15
N PRO A 30 -9.73 13.75 -12.87
CA PRO A 30 -8.41 14.04 -12.29
C PRO A 30 -8.23 15.45 -11.70
N GLU A 31 -9.29 16.20 -11.44
CA GLU A 31 -9.22 17.46 -10.66
C GLU A 31 -8.92 17.20 -9.16
N SER A 32 -9.08 15.94 -8.72
CA SER A 32 -8.78 15.47 -7.36
C SER A 32 -7.49 14.66 -7.24
N SER A 33 -6.76 14.44 -8.35
CA SER A 33 -5.55 13.58 -8.38
C SER A 33 -4.48 14.07 -7.41
N ASN A 34 -4.19 15.38 -7.39
CA ASN A 34 -3.22 15.96 -6.45
C ASN A 34 -3.60 15.74 -4.98
N ARG A 35 -4.90 15.80 -4.62
CA ARG A 35 -5.35 15.55 -3.24
C ARG A 35 -5.31 14.06 -2.90
N ALA A 36 -5.68 13.19 -3.84
CA ALA A 36 -5.65 11.74 -3.65
C ALA A 36 -4.20 11.21 -3.57
N ASP A 37 -3.30 11.72 -4.40
CA ASP A 37 -1.87 11.38 -4.39
C ASP A 37 -1.18 11.93 -3.15
N ALA A 38 -1.50 13.16 -2.72
CA ALA A 38 -1.02 13.72 -1.45
C ALA A 38 -1.55 12.91 -0.25
N ALA A 39 -2.83 12.52 -0.26
CA ALA A 39 -3.41 11.65 0.77
C ALA A 39 -2.75 10.26 0.79
N SER A 40 -2.40 9.71 -0.38
CA SER A 40 -1.67 8.45 -0.49
C SER A 40 -0.25 8.57 0.08
N GLY A 41 0.47 9.65 -0.22
CA GLY A 41 1.79 9.93 0.34
C GLY A 41 1.77 10.09 1.85
N MET A 42 0.78 10.82 2.39
CA MET A 42 0.60 10.98 3.84
C MET A 42 0.28 9.65 4.54
N ALA A 43 -0.60 8.83 3.97
CA ALA A 43 -0.94 7.51 4.52
C ALA A 43 0.29 6.58 4.55
N VAL A 44 1.10 6.60 3.49
CA VAL A 44 2.36 5.84 3.43
C VAL A 44 3.35 6.33 4.49
N GLY A 45 3.53 7.64 4.62
CA GLY A 45 4.42 8.23 5.62
C GLY A 45 4.00 7.89 7.05
N PHE A 46 2.71 7.99 7.36
CA PHE A 46 2.18 7.61 8.67
C PHE A 46 2.41 6.14 8.99
N ARG A 47 2.15 5.25 8.02
CA ARG A 47 2.40 3.82 8.19
C ARG A 47 3.87 3.52 8.51
N ILE A 48 4.79 4.12 7.75
CA ILE A 48 6.23 3.96 7.99
C ILE A 48 6.60 4.42 9.41
N SER A 49 6.07 5.56 9.85
CA SER A 49 6.31 6.08 11.20
C SER A 49 5.82 5.12 12.29
N VAL A 50 4.60 4.58 12.15
CA VAL A 50 4.04 3.61 13.11
C VAL A 50 4.85 2.32 13.12
N GLU A 51 5.28 1.81 11.97
CA GLU A 51 6.09 0.61 11.87
C GLU A 51 7.45 0.78 12.56
N ILE A 52 8.12 1.93 12.39
CA ILE A 52 9.38 2.23 13.07
C ILE A 52 9.17 2.26 14.59
N VAL A 53 8.18 3.00 15.07
CA VAL A 53 7.89 3.10 16.51
C VAL A 53 7.54 1.74 17.10
N ALA A 54 6.71 0.95 16.41
CA ALA A 54 6.34 -0.40 16.83
C ALA A 54 7.56 -1.33 16.91
N ALA A 55 8.44 -1.29 15.90
CA ALA A 55 9.66 -2.11 15.89
C ALA A 55 10.61 -1.74 17.03
N LEU A 56 10.77 -0.46 17.34
CA LEU A 56 11.58 0.01 18.46
C LEU A 56 10.99 -0.43 19.80
N ILE A 57 9.68 -0.26 20.00
CA ILE A 57 8.99 -0.69 21.23
C ILE A 57 9.10 -2.21 21.41
N MET A 58 8.91 -2.99 20.35
CA MET A 58 9.08 -4.45 20.39
C MET A 58 10.52 -4.85 20.69
N GLY A 59 11.50 -4.27 19.99
CA GLY A 59 12.92 -4.57 20.22
C GLY A 59 13.34 -4.24 21.65
N PHE A 60 13.00 -3.04 22.12
CA PHE A 60 13.27 -2.63 23.49
C PHE A 60 12.54 -3.50 24.52
N GLY A 61 11.25 -3.78 24.32
CA GLY A 61 10.43 -4.56 25.23
C GLY A 61 10.91 -6.00 25.36
N ILE A 62 11.19 -6.66 24.23
CA ILE A 62 11.75 -8.02 24.19
C ILE A 62 13.13 -8.03 24.85
N GLY A 63 14.00 -7.10 24.46
CA GLY A 63 15.33 -6.97 25.03
C GLY A 63 15.29 -6.80 26.54
N TYR A 64 14.44 -5.90 27.05
CA TYR A 64 14.27 -5.63 28.48
C TYR A 64 13.76 -6.84 29.25
N TYR A 65 12.78 -7.55 28.67
CA TYR A 65 12.21 -8.76 29.27
C TYR A 65 13.27 -9.86 29.40
N LEU A 66 14.01 -10.13 28.32
CA LEU A 66 15.10 -11.12 28.30
C LEU A 66 16.23 -10.75 29.26
N ASP A 67 16.62 -9.48 29.26
CA ASP A 67 17.66 -8.97 30.14
C ASP A 67 17.26 -9.10 31.62
N HIS A 68 15.96 -8.98 31.96
CA HIS A 68 15.48 -9.21 33.33
C HIS A 68 15.48 -10.71 33.70
N LEU A 69 15.14 -11.59 32.77
CA LEU A 69 15.10 -13.03 33.00
C LEU A 69 16.51 -13.64 33.14
N LEU A 70 17.47 -13.16 32.34
CA LEU A 70 18.81 -13.71 32.24
C LEU A 70 19.85 -12.94 33.07
N GLY A 71 19.49 -11.79 33.64
CA GLY A 71 20.40 -10.95 34.42
C GLY A 71 21.48 -10.25 33.59
N THR A 72 21.31 -10.18 32.26
CA THR A 72 22.31 -9.65 31.31
C THR A 72 22.21 -8.15 31.05
N LYS A 73 21.41 -7.42 31.85
CA LYS A 73 21.16 -5.99 31.67
C LYS A 73 22.45 -5.16 31.53
N PRO A 74 22.58 -4.29 30.50
CA PRO A 74 21.65 -3.97 29.41
C PRO A 74 22.05 -4.58 28.04
N TRP A 75 22.74 -5.72 28.01
CA TRP A 75 23.33 -6.25 26.76
C TRP A 75 22.28 -6.69 25.73
N LEU A 76 21.27 -7.46 26.13
CA LEU A 76 20.27 -7.94 25.16
C LEU A 76 19.38 -6.78 24.71
N MET A 77 19.07 -5.81 25.57
CA MET A 77 18.41 -4.58 25.16
C MET A 77 19.15 -3.87 24.02
N ILE A 78 20.48 -3.73 24.12
CA ILE A 78 21.28 -3.07 23.07
C ILE A 78 21.19 -3.86 21.76
N VAL A 79 21.38 -5.19 21.82
CA VAL A 79 21.33 -6.05 20.63
C VAL A 79 19.95 -5.98 19.97
N PHE A 80 18.88 -6.15 20.73
CA PHE A 80 17.51 -6.12 20.20
C PHE A 80 17.07 -4.74 19.75
N PHE A 81 17.62 -3.66 20.31
CA PHE A 81 17.39 -2.30 19.82
C PHE A 81 17.92 -2.13 18.39
N PHE A 82 19.18 -2.51 18.14
CA PHE A 82 19.74 -2.48 16.78
C PHE A 82 19.02 -3.43 15.83
N LEU A 83 18.60 -4.60 16.32
CA LEU A 83 17.83 -5.55 15.53
C LEU A 83 16.46 -4.97 15.13
N GLY A 84 15.79 -4.29 16.05
CA GLY A 84 14.54 -3.56 15.80
C GLY A 84 14.71 -2.43 14.79
N ILE A 85 15.79 -1.65 14.91
CA ILE A 85 16.16 -0.63 13.91
C ILE A 85 16.38 -1.27 12.53
N GLY A 86 17.18 -2.33 12.46
CA GLY A 86 17.47 -3.04 11.22
C GLY A 86 16.21 -3.59 10.55
N ALA A 87 15.29 -4.16 11.34
CA ALA A 87 14.00 -4.64 10.85
C ALA A 87 13.12 -3.50 10.31
N ALA A 88 13.07 -2.36 11.01
CA ALA A 88 12.33 -1.19 10.56
C ALA A 88 12.88 -0.66 9.22
N PHE A 89 14.20 -0.50 9.09
CA PHE A 89 14.83 -0.08 7.83
C PHE A 89 14.57 -1.05 6.68
N ALA A 90 14.70 -2.36 6.93
CA ALA A 90 14.41 -3.36 5.92
C ALA A 90 12.96 -3.27 5.42
N ASN A 91 12.01 -2.95 6.32
CA ASN A 91 10.62 -2.76 5.94
C ASN A 91 10.40 -1.48 5.11
N VAL A 92 11.03 -0.36 5.49
CA VAL A 92 10.97 0.90 4.72
C VAL A 92 11.49 0.70 3.30
N VAL A 93 12.65 0.04 3.15
CA VAL A 93 13.22 -0.26 1.82
C VAL A 93 12.27 -1.14 1.00
N ARG A 94 11.62 -2.13 1.63
CA ARG A 94 10.60 -2.95 0.94
C ARG A 94 9.42 -2.11 0.47
N VAL A 95 8.91 -1.20 1.31
CA VAL A 95 7.80 -0.30 0.93
C VAL A 95 8.21 0.62 -0.22
N ALA A 96 9.40 1.22 -0.15
CA ALA A 96 9.93 2.08 -1.21
C ALA A 96 10.00 1.35 -2.57
N LYS A 97 10.55 0.13 -2.57
CA LYS A 97 10.62 -0.72 -3.78
C LYS A 97 9.25 -1.08 -4.33
N GLN A 98 8.27 -1.35 -3.47
CA GLN A 98 6.89 -1.63 -3.90
C GLN A 98 6.24 -0.42 -4.57
N LEU A 99 6.49 0.78 -4.05
CA LEU A 99 5.98 2.02 -4.62
C LEU A 99 6.61 2.33 -5.99
N GLU A 100 7.93 2.13 -6.12
CA GLU A 100 8.63 2.29 -7.40
C GLU A 100 8.08 1.33 -8.46
N ASN A 101 7.97 0.03 -8.13
CA ASN A 101 7.43 -0.97 -9.04
C ASN A 101 6.00 -0.61 -9.47
N LYS A 102 5.17 -0.16 -8.53
CA LYS A 102 3.77 0.24 -8.82
C LYS A 102 3.69 1.45 -9.75
N LYS A 103 4.63 2.39 -9.68
CA LYS A 103 4.71 3.53 -10.61
C LYS A 103 5.08 3.08 -12.01
N ARG A 104 6.15 2.28 -12.16
CA ARG A 104 6.56 1.71 -13.47
C ARG A 104 5.43 0.94 -14.16
N PHE A 105 4.69 0.10 -13.42
CA PHE A 105 3.55 -0.62 -13.99
C PHE A 105 2.38 0.26 -14.42
N ARG A 106 2.23 1.47 -13.85
CA ARG A 106 1.22 2.44 -14.27
C ARG A 106 1.65 3.11 -15.56
N GLU A 107 2.91 3.57 -15.63
CA GLU A 107 3.51 4.17 -16.82
C GLU A 107 3.44 3.21 -18.02
N ASP A 108 3.88 1.96 -17.87
CA ASP A 108 3.82 0.94 -18.94
C ASP A 108 2.40 0.64 -19.46
N ARG A 109 1.37 0.88 -18.64
CA ARG A 109 -0.03 0.68 -19.02
C ARG A 109 -0.64 1.88 -19.71
N GLU A 110 -0.20 3.08 -19.34
CA GLU A 110 -0.59 4.32 -19.99
C GLU A 110 0.02 4.35 -21.40
N ASP A 111 1.31 4.04 -21.54
CA ASP A 111 2.02 3.97 -22.84
C ASP A 111 1.45 2.94 -23.83
N ARG A 112 0.83 1.85 -23.36
CA ARG A 112 0.16 0.86 -24.23
C ARG A 112 -1.28 1.23 -24.60
N ALA A 113 -1.86 2.18 -23.89
CA ALA A 113 -3.23 2.61 -24.11
C ALA A 113 -3.31 3.84 -25.05
N GLU A 114 -2.20 4.55 -25.23
CA GLU A 114 -1.97 5.57 -26.26
C GLU A 114 -1.60 4.95 -27.62
#